data_AF-A0A7C7D850-F1
#
_entry.id   AF-A0A7C7D850-F1
#
_cell.length_a   1.000
_cell.length_b   1.000
_cell.length_c   1.000
_cell.angle_alpha   90.00
_cell.angle_beta   90.00
_cell.angle_gamma   90.00
#
_symmetry.space_group_name_H-M   'P 1'
#
loop_
_entity.id
_entity.type
_entity.pdbx_description
1 polymer ?
#
loop_
_entity_poly.entity_id
_entity_poly.type
_entity_poly.pdbx_seq_one_letter_code
_entity_poly.pdbx_strand_id
1 'polypeptide(L)' 'MNTNHKHYFQGTTNEILGHHHRYYGESSEAPNLPNHVHEISGCSTKDDGHRHYINVFSGFAIEVPGGHIH' A
#
# COMPACT_ATOMS: atom_id res chain seq x y z
N MET A 1 -15.64 14.45 12.66
CA MET A 1 -16.24 13.10 12.52
C MET A 1 -15.11 12.17 12.13
N ASN A 2 -14.90 11.08 12.86
CA ASN A 2 -13.83 10.12 12.55
C ASN A 2 -14.29 9.28 11.36
N THR A 3 -13.84 9.65 10.15
CA THR A 3 -14.15 8.89 8.94
C THR A 3 -13.17 7.75 8.82
N ASN A 4 -13.67 6.53 8.65
CA ASN A 4 -12.83 5.43 8.22
C ASN A 4 -12.36 5.64 6.78
N HIS A 5 -11.16 5.17 6.47
CA HIS A 5 -10.64 5.18 5.11
C HIS A 5 -9.63 4.05 4.89
N LYS A 6 -9.31 3.85 3.61
CA LYS A 6 -8.28 2.94 3.12
C LYS A 6 -7.59 3.55 1.91
N HIS A 7 -6.44 2.99 1.54
CA HIS A 7 -5.59 3.46 0.45
C HIS A 7 -5.39 2.38 -0.59
N TYR A 8 -5.39 2.77 -1.85
CA TYR A 8 -5.09 1.89 -2.99
C TYR A 8 -3.76 2.27 -3.60
N PHE A 9 -2.98 1.28 -4.00
CA PHE A 9 -1.74 1.52 -4.71
C PHE A 9 -1.58 0.54 -5.88
N GLN A 10 -0.91 1.01 -6.92
CA GLN A 10 -0.51 0.21 -8.06
C GLN A 10 0.73 0.81 -8.72
N GLY A 11 1.47 -0.01 -9.44
CA GLY A 11 2.65 0.44 -10.18
C GLY A 11 3.27 -0.67 -11.02
N THR A 12 4.45 -0.37 -11.57
CA THR A 12 5.30 -1.32 -12.28
C THR A 12 6.68 -1.27 -11.65
N THR A 13 7.27 -2.43 -11.36
CA THR A 13 8.62 -2.51 -10.79
C THR A 13 9.66 -2.04 -11.80
N ASN A 14 10.87 -1.76 -11.33
CA ASN A 14 12.03 -1.67 -12.23
C ASN A 14 12.32 -3.03 -12.90
N GLU A 15 13.10 -3.01 -13.97
CA GLU A 15 13.55 -4.23 -14.64
C GLU A 15 14.62 -4.90 -13.78
N ILE A 16 14.38 -6.15 -13.37
CA ILE A 16 15.35 -6.96 -12.65
C ILE A 16 15.34 -8.34 -13.29
N LEU A 17 16.52 -8.85 -13.66
CA LEU A 17 16.65 -10.13 -14.38
C LEU A 17 15.80 -10.19 -15.66
N GLY A 18 15.77 -9.09 -16.43
CA GLY A 18 15.16 -9.03 -17.75
C GLY A 18 13.63 -8.98 -17.78
N HIS A 19 12.98 -8.70 -16.64
CA HIS A 19 11.52 -8.55 -16.60
C HIS A 19 11.05 -7.52 -15.57
N HIS A 20 9.80 -7.09 -15.78
CA HIS A 20 9.06 -6.20 -14.89
C HIS A 20 7.84 -6.93 -14.36
N HIS A 21 7.39 -6.52 -13.18
CA HIS A 21 6.09 -6.92 -12.68
C HIS A 21 5.19 -5.70 -12.52
N ARG A 22 3.92 -5.82 -12.90
CA ARG A 22 2.89 -4.92 -12.40
C ARG A 22 2.53 -5.34 -10.99
N TYR A 23 2.24 -4.39 -10.10
CA TYR A 23 1.80 -4.70 -8.75
C TYR A 23 0.62 -3.82 -8.37
N TYR A 24 -0.21 -4.33 -7.46
CA TYR A 24 -1.35 -3.63 -6.91
C TYR A 24 -1.65 -4.14 -5.51
N GLY A 25 -2.34 -3.32 -4.73
CA GLY A 25 -2.78 -3.67 -3.39
C GLY A 25 -3.65 -2.60 -2.76
N GLU A 26 -4.08 -2.89 -1.55
CA GLU A 26 -4.86 -1.97 -0.73
C GLU A 26 -4.45 -2.07 0.73
N SER A 27 -4.72 -0.99 1.46
CA SER A 27 -4.63 -0.97 2.91
C SER A 27 -5.93 -1.46 3.54
N SER A 28 -5.86 -1.90 4.79
CA SER A 28 -7.04 -2.12 5.64
C SER A 28 -7.76 -0.80 5.90
N GLU A 29 -9.04 -0.91 6.25
CA GLU A 29 -9.82 0.23 6.71
C GLU A 29 -9.40 0.64 8.13
N ALA A 30 -9.15 1.93 8.35
CA ALA A 30 -8.82 2.48 9.66
C ALA A 30 -9.55 3.81 9.92
N PRO A 31 -9.95 4.09 11.18
CA PRO A 31 -10.53 5.37 11.54
C PRO A 31 -9.47 6.46 11.46
N ASN A 32 -9.84 7.63 10.93
CA ASN A 32 -8.95 8.78 10.90
C ASN A 32 -8.78 9.38 12.31
N LEU A 33 -7.86 8.80 13.07
CA LEU A 33 -7.49 9.14 14.44
C LEU A 33 -5.97 9.41 14.52
N PRO A 34 -5.50 10.27 15.43
CA PRO A 34 -4.07 10.46 15.62
C PRO A 34 -3.35 9.13 15.85
N ASN A 35 -2.22 8.93 15.15
CA ASN A 35 -1.40 7.71 15.20
C ASN A 35 -2.09 6.41 14.73
N HIS A 36 -3.15 6.47 13.91
CA HIS A 36 -3.63 5.25 13.29
C HIS A 36 -2.58 4.68 12.31
N VAL A 37 -2.70 3.39 12.04
CA VAL A 37 -1.87 2.62 11.11
C VAL A 37 -2.77 1.78 10.22
N HIS A 38 -2.23 1.32 9.10
CA HIS A 38 -2.90 0.35 8.23
C HIS A 38 -2.08 -0.93 8.10
N GLU A 39 -2.78 -2.05 7.97
CA GLU A 39 -2.21 -3.25 7.35
C GLU A 39 -2.28 -3.06 5.84
N ILE A 40 -1.21 -3.37 5.11
CA ILE A 40 -1.12 -3.18 3.66
C ILE A 40 -0.85 -4.55 3.04
N SER A 41 -1.74 -4.95 2.12
CA SER A 41 -1.60 -6.19 1.37
C SER A 41 -1.65 -5.94 -0.13
N GLY A 42 -0.88 -6.72 -0.88
CA GLY A 42 -0.83 -6.61 -2.33
C GLY A 42 -0.07 -7.75 -2.98
N CYS A 43 -0.09 -7.80 -4.30
CA CYS A 43 0.72 -8.75 -5.05
C CYS A 43 1.13 -8.21 -6.40
N SER A 44 2.16 -8.82 -6.96
CA SER A 44 2.53 -8.63 -8.34
C SER A 44 1.71 -9.52 -9.28
N THR A 45 1.62 -9.12 -10.56
CA THR A 45 1.22 -9.99 -11.65
C THR A 45 2.19 -11.17 -11.73
N LYS A 46 1.70 -12.29 -12.28
CA LYS A 46 2.54 -13.46 -12.50
C LYS A 46 3.25 -13.32 -13.84
N ASP A 47 4.18 -12.38 -13.90
CA ASP A 47 5.06 -12.21 -15.05
C ASP A 47 6.25 -13.17 -14.88
N ASP A 48 6.68 -13.82 -15.97
CA ASP A 48 7.84 -14.74 -15.98
C ASP A 48 7.82 -15.86 -14.91
N GLY A 49 6.62 -16.41 -14.67
CA GLY A 49 6.43 -17.66 -13.94
C GLY A 49 6.31 -17.55 -12.42
N HIS A 50 6.56 -16.37 -11.82
CA HIS A 50 6.43 -16.17 -10.38
C HIS A 50 5.70 -14.86 -10.04
N ARG A 51 5.33 -14.69 -8.77
CA ARG A 51 4.75 -13.45 -8.25
C ARG A 51 5.29 -13.15 -6.86
N HIS A 52 5.23 -11.88 -6.49
CA HIS A 52 5.62 -11.37 -5.19
C HIS A 52 4.38 -10.97 -4.38
N TYR A 53 4.44 -11.18 -3.07
CA TYR A 53 3.39 -10.77 -2.13
C TYR A 53 3.93 -9.67 -1.23
N ILE A 54 3.10 -8.67 -0.97
CA ILE A 54 3.38 -7.55 -0.08
C ILE A 54 2.46 -7.71 1.12
N ASN A 55 3.03 -7.76 2.32
CA ASN A 55 2.32 -7.77 3.60
C ASN A 55 3.12 -6.96 4.60
N VAL A 56 2.68 -5.73 4.90
CA VAL A 56 3.40 -4.80 5.79
C VAL A 56 2.41 -3.99 6.61
N PHE A 57 2.90 -3.31 7.65
CA PHE A 57 2.15 -2.25 8.33
C PHE A 57 2.70 -0.89 7.92
N SER A 58 1.84 0.10 7.77
CA SER A 58 2.25 1.49 7.58
C SER A 58 2.89 2.07 8.84
N GLY A 59 3.56 3.22 8.70
CA GLY A 59 3.89 4.06 9.84
C GLY A 59 2.64 4.69 10.47
N PHE A 60 2.83 5.32 11.63
CA PHE A 60 1.83 6.18 12.24
C PHE A 60 1.47 7.34 11.31
N ALA A 61 0.19 7.71 11.29
CA ALA A 61 -0.28 8.90 10.57
C ALA A 61 0.49 10.15 10.99
N ILE A 62 1.01 10.89 10.00
CA ILE A 62 1.66 12.18 10.17
C ILE A 62 0.73 13.26 9.62
N GLU A 63 0.28 14.16 10.49
CA GLU A 63 -0.60 15.28 10.12
C GLU A 63 0.13 16.27 9.20
N VAL A 64 -0.53 16.67 8.11
CA VAL A 64 -0.03 17.66 7.14
C VAL A 64 -1.15 18.64 6.79
N PRO A 65 -0.84 19.84 6.23
CA PRO A 65 -1.89 20.74 5.76
C PRO A 65 -2.81 20.03 4.74
N GLY A 66 -4.10 19.88 5.08
CA GLY A 66 -5.10 19.26 4.23
C GLY A 66 -5.37 17.77 4.49
N GLY A 67 -4.71 17.13 5.46
CA GLY A 67 -4.98 15.73 5.82
C GLY A 67 -3.81 15.08 6.57
N HIS A 68 -3.53 13.81 6.27
CA HIS A 68 -2.40 13.08 6.84
C HIS A 68 -1.74 12.18 5.79
N ILE A 69 -0.50 11.78 6.06
CA ILE A 69 0.26 10.83 5.25
C ILE A 69 0.73 9.64 6.12
N HIS A 70 1.08 8.54 5.47
CA HIS A 70 1.70 7.36 6.07
C HIS A 70 2.97 6.96 5.31
#